data_AF-A0A6C0JF54-F1
#
_entry.id   AF-A0A6C0JF54-F1
#
_cell.length_a   1.000
_cell.length_b   1.000
_cell.length_c   1.000
_cell.angle_alpha   90.00
_cell.angle_beta   90.00
_cell.angle_gamma   90.00
#
_symmetry.space_group_name_H-M   'P 1'
#
loop_
_entity.id
_entity.type
_entity.pdbx_description
1 polymer ?
#
loop_
_entity_poly.entity_id
_entity_poly.type
_entity_poly.pdbx_seq_one_letter_code
_entity_poly.pdbx_strand_id
1 'polypeptide(L)'
;MNIRDVKYLLFSSDNSTLFYNNFNFWFLLKLYLSYYYGINIYLIFFGFSAWSFWEYAYHRFLMHGLKNTPYYQTLHGHHHLTPSKPAYIPVYQYLLICPSFFIVSYYVNPSYVFSYSVGHMYGLYCFEKIHTLMHNDAKNENIVTKYHNYHHKYGNIAYCFTSPAFDIFFNTFPNKHFSYNILALLPIPYFSFYGVIEKSK
;
A
#
# COMPACT_ATOMS: atom_id res chain seq x y z
N MET A 1 1.87 3.55 -30.57
CA MET A 1 2.39 3.79 -29.20
C MET A 1 3.90 3.64 -29.25
N ASN A 2 4.64 4.68 -28.87
CA ASN A 2 6.11 4.68 -28.89
C ASN A 2 6.68 4.18 -27.53
N ILE A 3 8.01 3.99 -27.44
CA ILE A 3 8.68 3.50 -26.21
C ILE A 3 8.48 4.43 -25.00
N ARG A 4 8.39 5.75 -25.22
CA ARG A 4 8.14 6.72 -24.14
C ARG A 4 6.73 6.56 -23.58
N ASP A 5 5.74 6.35 -24.44
CA ASP A 5 4.34 6.11 -24.05
C ASP A 5 4.22 4.83 -23.20
N VAL A 6 4.92 3.76 -23.60
CA VAL A 6 4.98 2.48 -22.85
C VAL A 6 5.61 2.70 -21.47
N LYS A 7 6.74 3.40 -21.39
CA LYS A 7 7.41 3.69 -20.12
C LYS A 7 6.52 4.54 -19.21
N TYR A 8 5.87 5.56 -19.77
CA TYR A 8 4.94 6.38 -19.00
C TYR A 8 3.77 5.55 -18.46
N LEU A 9 3.12 4.71 -19.28
CA LEU A 9 2.05 3.83 -18.82
C LEU A 9 2.50 2.82 -17.76
N LEU A 10 3.69 2.25 -17.90
CA LEU A 10 4.19 1.25 -16.96
C LEU A 10 4.47 1.87 -15.60
N PHE A 11 5.16 3.02 -15.56
CA PHE A 11 5.72 3.61 -14.34
C PHE A 11 4.93 4.81 -13.78
N SER A 12 3.88 5.28 -14.45
CA SER A 12 3.06 6.40 -13.95
C SER A 12 2.30 6.02 -12.68
N SER A 13 2.46 6.86 -11.65
CA SER A 13 1.65 6.82 -10.43
C SER A 13 0.51 7.82 -10.44
N ASP A 14 0.38 8.69 -11.45
CA ASP A 14 -0.55 9.82 -11.46
C ASP A 14 -1.87 9.54 -12.20
N ASN A 15 -2.06 8.31 -12.71
CA ASN A 15 -3.21 7.94 -13.54
C ASN A 15 -4.24 7.08 -12.79
N SER A 16 -5.23 7.72 -12.19
CA SER A 16 -6.29 7.04 -11.42
C SER A 16 -7.12 6.08 -12.27
N THR A 17 -7.45 6.45 -13.50
CA THR A 17 -8.26 5.61 -14.40
C THR A 17 -7.54 4.31 -14.72
N LEU A 18 -6.24 4.41 -15.02
CA LEU A 18 -5.39 3.26 -15.28
C LEU A 18 -5.26 2.36 -14.04
N PHE A 19 -5.07 2.95 -12.86
CA PHE A 19 -5.07 2.22 -11.59
C PHE A 19 -6.37 1.46 -11.37
N TYR A 20 -7.54 2.13 -11.41
CA TYR A 20 -8.83 1.50 -11.13
C TYR A 20 -9.18 0.42 -12.16
N ASN A 21 -8.88 0.63 -13.44
CA ASN A 21 -9.12 -0.38 -14.47
C ASN A 21 -8.29 -1.65 -14.23
N ASN A 22 -6.99 -1.50 -13.94
CA ASN A 22 -6.12 -2.65 -13.64
C ASN A 22 -6.54 -3.33 -12.34
N PHE A 23 -6.81 -2.55 -11.29
CA PHE A 23 -7.28 -3.05 -10.02
C PHE A 23 -8.56 -3.87 -10.18
N ASN A 24 -9.60 -3.29 -10.79
CA ASN A 24 -10.90 -3.93 -10.97
C ASN A 24 -10.77 -5.22 -11.78
N PHE A 25 -10.03 -5.21 -12.89
CA PHE A 25 -9.81 -6.40 -13.71
C PHE A 25 -9.17 -7.54 -12.90
N TRP A 26 -8.04 -7.28 -12.25
CA TRP A 26 -7.31 -8.31 -11.50
C TRP A 26 -8.05 -8.75 -10.23
N PHE A 27 -8.73 -7.82 -9.55
CA PHE A 27 -9.50 -8.11 -8.34
C PHE A 27 -10.69 -9.01 -8.67
N LEU A 28 -11.48 -8.66 -9.69
CA LEU A 28 -12.64 -9.46 -10.10
C LEU A 28 -12.22 -10.84 -10.61
N LEU A 29 -11.13 -10.93 -11.38
CA LEU A 29 -10.60 -12.21 -11.82
C LEU A 29 -10.19 -13.10 -10.63
N LYS A 30 -9.43 -12.57 -9.68
CA LYS A 30 -9.00 -13.33 -8.48
C LYS A 30 -10.16 -13.67 -7.55
N LEU A 31 -11.16 -12.78 -7.45
CA LEU A 31 -12.38 -13.06 -6.69
C LEU A 31 -13.18 -14.19 -7.33
N TYR A 32 -13.36 -14.16 -8.65
CA TYR A 32 -13.99 -15.25 -9.40
C TYR A 32 -13.23 -16.57 -9.22
N LEU A 33 -11.90 -16.56 -9.35
CA LEU A 33 -11.07 -17.77 -9.18
C LEU A 33 -11.12 -18.27 -7.72
N SER A 34 -11.08 -17.37 -6.74
CA SER A 34 -11.25 -17.72 -5.33
C SER A 34 -12.61 -18.39 -5.08
N TYR A 35 -13.68 -17.86 -5.68
CA TYR A 35 -15.00 -18.48 -5.66
C TYR A 35 -15.02 -19.86 -6.34
N TYR A 36 -14.47 -19.96 -7.54
CA TYR A 36 -14.42 -21.19 -8.33
C TYR A 36 -13.66 -22.32 -7.63
N TYR A 37 -12.49 -22.03 -7.04
CA TYR A 37 -11.67 -23.01 -6.32
C TYR A 37 -12.08 -23.20 -4.85
N GLY A 38 -13.02 -22.41 -4.34
CA GLY A 38 -13.50 -22.42 -2.96
C GLY A 38 -12.91 -21.30 -2.11
N ILE A 39 -13.77 -20.42 -1.60
CA ILE A 39 -13.36 -19.27 -0.77
C ILE A 39 -12.86 -19.75 0.59
N ASN A 40 -11.70 -19.24 0.99
CA ASN A 40 -11.18 -19.33 2.34
C ASN A 40 -11.12 -17.95 3.00
N ILE A 41 -12.08 -17.67 3.88
CA ILE A 41 -12.22 -16.36 4.53
C ILE A 41 -11.02 -16.02 5.43
N TYR A 42 -10.40 -17.01 6.09
CA TYR A 42 -9.23 -16.79 6.93
C TYR A 42 -8.04 -16.32 6.10
N LEU A 43 -7.87 -16.88 4.90
CA LEU A 43 -6.81 -16.46 3.99
C LEU A 43 -7.08 -15.09 3.38
N ILE A 44 -8.35 -14.70 3.16
CA ILE A 44 -8.70 -13.33 2.80
C ILE A 44 -8.27 -12.36 3.92
N PHE A 45 -8.63 -12.64 5.18
CA PHE A 45 -8.21 -11.79 6.30
C PHE A 45 -6.69 -11.76 6.48
N PHE A 46 -6.02 -12.90 6.31
CA PHE A 46 -4.57 -12.98 6.37
C PHE A 46 -3.92 -12.16 5.25
N GLY A 47 -4.39 -12.26 4.01
CA GLY A 47 -3.93 -11.45 2.89
C GLY A 47 -4.13 -9.96 3.12
N PHE A 48 -5.29 -9.56 3.65
CA PHE A 48 -5.58 -8.18 4.01
C PHE A 48 -4.62 -7.65 5.09
N SER A 49 -4.29 -8.46 6.09
CA SER A 49 -3.32 -8.09 7.12
C SER A 49 -1.89 -8.04 6.56
N ALA A 50 -1.52 -9.01 5.72
CA ALA A 50 -0.20 -9.09 5.09
C ALA A 50 0.08 -7.90 4.15
N TRP A 51 -0.95 -7.24 3.62
CA TRP A 51 -0.79 -5.97 2.91
C TRP A 51 0.02 -4.94 3.71
N SER A 52 -0.19 -4.84 5.03
CA SER A 52 0.54 -3.85 5.85
C SER A 52 2.05 -4.07 5.88
N PHE A 53 2.50 -5.33 5.81
CA PHE A 53 3.92 -5.65 5.63
C PHE A 53 4.40 -5.24 4.24
N TRP A 54 3.60 -5.58 3.22
CA TRP A 54 3.94 -5.30 1.84
C TRP A 54 4.03 -3.80 1.59
N GLU A 55 3.08 -3.02 2.09
CA GLU A 55 3.08 -1.57 2.12
C GLU A 55 4.38 -1.01 2.73
N TYR A 56 4.75 -1.48 3.93
CA TYR A 56 5.99 -1.06 4.58
C TYR A 56 7.22 -1.31 3.71
N ALA A 57 7.38 -2.57 3.27
CA ALA A 57 8.53 -2.99 2.50
C ALA A 57 8.60 -2.25 1.16
N TYR A 58 7.46 -2.09 0.51
CA TYR A 58 7.33 -1.42 -0.75
C TYR A 58 7.64 0.08 -0.64
N HIS A 59 7.05 0.77 0.34
CA HIS A 59 7.28 2.20 0.51
C HIS A 59 8.73 2.49 0.94
N ARG A 60 9.29 1.71 1.89
CA ARG A 60 10.66 1.90 2.36
C ARG A 60 11.70 1.47 1.33
N PHE A 61 11.64 0.24 0.83
CA PHE A 61 12.73 -0.35 0.06
C PHE A 61 12.59 -0.14 -1.45
N LEU A 62 11.37 -0.02 -1.98
CA LEU A 62 11.17 0.24 -3.41
C LEU A 62 11.02 1.73 -3.69
N MET A 63 10.03 2.40 -3.09
CA MET A 63 9.80 3.82 -3.36
C MET A 63 10.98 4.67 -2.86
N HIS A 64 11.32 4.60 -1.57
CA HIS A 64 12.45 5.38 -1.02
C HIS A 64 13.83 4.78 -1.33
N GLY A 65 13.93 3.46 -1.55
CA GLY A 65 15.20 2.84 -1.96
C GLY A 65 15.67 3.30 -3.34
N LEU A 66 14.75 3.72 -4.21
CA LEU A 66 15.06 4.26 -5.54
C LEU A 66 15.33 5.77 -5.55
N LYS A 67 15.37 6.46 -4.40
CA LYS A 67 15.45 7.94 -4.27
C LYS A 67 16.53 8.62 -5.13
N ASN A 68 17.66 7.95 -5.35
CA ASN A 68 18.78 8.46 -6.14
C ASN A 68 18.71 8.09 -7.64
N THR A 69 17.59 7.56 -8.10
CA THR A 69 17.38 7.14 -9.50
C THR A 69 16.32 8.01 -10.18
N PRO A 70 16.33 8.12 -11.52
CA PRO A 70 15.29 8.83 -12.26
C PRO A 70 13.87 8.27 -12.00
N TYR A 71 13.76 6.98 -11.65
CA TYR A 71 12.48 6.32 -11.37
C TYR A 71 11.81 6.82 -10.10
N TYR A 72 12.55 7.36 -9.14
CA TYR A 72 11.95 7.90 -7.92
C TYR A 72 10.90 8.94 -8.24
N GLN A 73 11.21 9.88 -9.14
CA GLN A 73 10.29 10.98 -9.46
C GLN A 73 8.96 10.49 -10.04
N THR A 74 8.99 9.45 -10.87
CA THR A 74 7.78 8.86 -11.46
C THR A 74 7.00 7.97 -10.49
N LEU A 75 7.67 7.40 -9.48
CA LEU A 75 7.06 6.46 -8.53
C LEU A 75 6.51 7.13 -7.27
N HIS A 76 7.26 8.08 -6.71
CA HIS A 76 6.98 8.62 -5.37
C HIS A 76 7.57 10.02 -5.12
N GLY A 77 8.64 10.41 -5.79
CA GLY A 77 9.27 11.72 -5.63
C GLY A 77 8.35 12.89 -5.97
N HIS A 78 7.53 12.78 -7.02
CA HIS A 78 6.54 13.79 -7.34
C HIS A 78 5.51 13.98 -6.21
N HIS A 79 5.14 12.90 -5.53
CA HIS A 79 4.23 12.93 -4.40
C HIS A 79 4.81 13.71 -3.20
N HIS A 80 6.10 13.51 -2.88
CA HIS A 80 6.79 14.31 -1.85
C HIS A 80 6.87 15.81 -2.21
N LEU A 81 6.98 16.13 -3.51
CA LEU A 81 7.04 17.51 -3.98
C LEU A 81 5.66 18.19 -4.02
N THR A 82 4.60 17.42 -4.28
CA THR A 82 3.24 17.94 -4.37
C THR A 82 2.27 16.91 -3.79
N PRO A 83 2.11 16.87 -2.45
CA PRO A 83 1.34 15.82 -1.77
C PRO A 83 -0.12 15.74 -2.22
N SER A 84 -0.73 16.89 -2.57
CA SER A 84 -2.11 16.97 -3.07
C SER A 84 -2.33 16.30 -4.43
N LYS A 85 -1.26 15.95 -5.16
CA LYS A 85 -1.39 15.15 -6.38
C LYS A 85 -1.39 13.67 -6.02
N PRO A 86 -2.35 12.89 -6.55
CA PRO A 86 -2.45 11.48 -6.22
C PRO A 86 -1.24 10.71 -6.75
N ALA A 87 -0.82 9.71 -5.98
CA ALA A 87 0.26 8.81 -6.32
C ALA A 87 -0.19 7.38 -6.03
N TYR A 88 -0.56 6.69 -7.10
CA TYR A 88 -1.02 5.32 -7.15
C TYR A 88 0.10 4.36 -7.47
N ILE A 89 -0.05 3.11 -7.03
CA ILE A 89 0.82 2.01 -7.40
C ILE A 89 0.78 1.77 -8.93
N PRO A 90 1.95 1.82 -9.62
CA PRO A 90 1.99 1.74 -11.07
C PRO A 90 1.64 0.36 -11.66
N VAL A 91 1.26 0.37 -12.94
CA VAL A 91 0.83 -0.82 -13.70
C VAL A 91 1.88 -1.92 -13.75
N TYR A 92 3.16 -1.57 -13.92
CA TYR A 92 4.22 -2.58 -14.05
C TYR A 92 4.29 -3.53 -12.84
N GLN A 93 3.84 -3.07 -11.68
CA GLN A 93 3.89 -3.87 -10.47
C GLN A 93 2.77 -4.90 -10.43
N TYR A 94 1.59 -4.54 -10.94
CA TYR A 94 0.54 -5.54 -11.18
C TYR A 94 1.02 -6.62 -12.15
N LEU A 95 1.81 -6.24 -13.17
CA LEU A 95 2.39 -7.19 -14.12
C LEU A 95 3.48 -8.09 -13.53
N LEU A 96 4.15 -7.67 -12.46
CA LEU A 96 5.14 -8.51 -11.77
C LEU A 96 4.48 -9.41 -10.71
N ILE A 97 3.59 -8.82 -9.91
CA ILE A 97 2.99 -9.46 -8.74
C ILE A 97 1.88 -10.42 -9.17
N CYS A 98 0.97 -10.03 -10.08
CA CYS A 98 -0.17 -10.88 -10.42
C CYS A 98 0.24 -12.20 -11.08
N PRO A 99 1.15 -12.24 -12.08
CA PRO A 99 1.64 -13.50 -12.64
C PRO A 99 2.33 -14.40 -11.61
N SER A 100 3.05 -13.82 -10.64
CA SER A 100 3.68 -14.62 -9.58
C SER A 100 2.65 -15.40 -8.75
N PHE A 101 1.47 -14.83 -8.49
CA PHE A 101 0.38 -15.55 -7.83
C PHE A 101 -0.11 -16.75 -8.67
N PHE A 102 -0.18 -16.63 -10.00
CA PHE A 102 -0.56 -17.77 -10.85
C PHE A 102 0.50 -18.87 -10.84
N ILE A 103 1.78 -18.50 -10.91
CA ILE A 103 2.89 -19.46 -10.80
C ILE A 103 2.83 -20.19 -9.45
N VAL A 104 2.63 -19.46 -8.36
CA VAL A 104 2.49 -20.04 -7.02
C VAL A 104 1.26 -20.96 -6.94
N SER A 105 0.14 -20.59 -7.57
CA SER A 105 -1.08 -21.41 -7.61
C SER A 105 -0.94 -22.73 -8.37
N TYR A 106 0.10 -22.87 -9.21
CA TYR A 106 0.42 -24.15 -9.83
C TYR A 106 1.01 -25.14 -8.82
N TYR A 107 1.78 -24.64 -7.85
CA TYR A 107 2.47 -25.46 -6.85
C TYR A 107 1.74 -25.54 -5.50
N VAL A 108 0.82 -24.62 -5.24
CA VAL A 108 0.06 -24.48 -3.99
C VAL A 108 -1.43 -24.60 -4.30
N ASN A 109 -2.24 -25.05 -3.33
CA ASN A 109 -3.69 -25.11 -3.50
C ASN A 109 -4.25 -23.77 -4.05
N PRO A 110 -4.87 -23.75 -5.24
CA PRO A 110 -5.37 -22.53 -5.87
C PRO A 110 -6.35 -21.74 -4.99
N SER A 111 -7.20 -22.42 -4.22
CA SER A 111 -8.10 -21.80 -3.25
C SER A 111 -7.34 -20.88 -2.30
N TYR A 112 -6.17 -21.33 -1.83
CA TYR A 112 -5.40 -20.60 -0.84
C TYR A 112 -4.78 -19.35 -1.44
N VAL A 113 -4.17 -19.51 -2.62
CA VAL A 113 -3.47 -18.44 -3.33
C VAL A 113 -4.46 -17.35 -3.76
N PHE A 114 -5.60 -17.72 -4.34
CA PHE A 114 -6.58 -16.76 -4.79
C PHE A 114 -7.30 -16.07 -3.62
N SER A 115 -7.69 -16.81 -2.57
CA SER A 115 -8.28 -16.22 -1.36
C SER A 115 -7.34 -15.21 -0.70
N TYR A 116 -6.06 -15.57 -0.51
CA TYR A 116 -5.06 -14.64 0.01
C TYR A 116 -4.92 -13.40 -0.88
N SER A 117 -4.84 -13.60 -2.20
CA SER A 117 -4.62 -12.50 -3.15
C SER A 117 -5.79 -11.51 -3.18
N VAL A 118 -7.02 -11.97 -2.96
CA VAL A 118 -8.22 -11.10 -2.84
C VAL A 118 -8.07 -10.18 -1.63
N GLY A 119 -7.73 -10.72 -0.47
CA GLY A 119 -7.50 -9.93 0.75
C GLY A 119 -6.36 -8.92 0.58
N HIS A 120 -5.23 -9.38 0.02
CA HIS A 120 -4.07 -8.53 -0.22
C HIS A 120 -4.36 -7.37 -1.18
N MET A 121 -5.10 -7.64 -2.27
CA MET A 121 -5.55 -6.58 -3.18
C MET A 121 -6.55 -5.65 -2.53
N TYR A 122 -7.43 -6.14 -1.66
CA TYR A 122 -8.34 -5.28 -0.92
C TYR A 122 -7.57 -4.31 0.00
N GLY A 123 -6.50 -4.78 0.66
CA GLY A 123 -5.59 -3.93 1.45
C GLY A 123 -4.97 -2.81 0.60
N LEU A 124 -4.44 -3.16 -0.58
CA LEU A 124 -3.93 -2.20 -1.57
C LEU A 124 -4.96 -1.13 -1.94
N TYR A 125 -6.19 -1.53 -2.23
CA TYR A 125 -7.25 -0.59 -2.57
C TYR A 125 -7.58 0.36 -1.42
N CYS A 126 -7.68 -0.17 -0.20
CA CYS A 126 -7.94 0.66 0.97
C CYS A 126 -6.79 1.65 1.21
N PHE A 127 -5.53 1.23 1.06
CA PHE A 127 -4.36 2.12 1.10
C PHE A 127 -4.52 3.28 0.12
N GLU A 128 -4.72 2.98 -1.16
CA GLU A 128 -4.77 4.00 -2.23
C GLU A 128 -5.92 4.98 -2.06
N LYS A 129 -7.10 4.48 -1.67
CA LYS A 129 -8.27 5.31 -1.42
C LYS A 129 -8.02 6.29 -0.29
N ILE A 130 -7.55 5.81 0.85
CA ILE A 130 -7.39 6.68 2.02
C ILE A 130 -6.19 7.61 1.84
N HIS A 131 -5.11 7.14 1.21
CA HIS A 131 -3.97 7.96 0.83
C HIS A 131 -4.40 9.15 -0.04
N THR A 132 -5.18 8.88 -1.09
CA THR A 132 -5.72 9.94 -1.95
C THR A 132 -6.69 10.86 -1.20
N LEU A 133 -7.61 10.31 -0.41
CA LEU A 133 -8.59 11.11 0.34
C LEU A 133 -7.93 12.06 1.34
N MET A 134 -6.88 11.60 2.04
CA MET A 134 -6.20 12.39 3.06
C MET A 134 -5.37 13.54 2.49
N HIS A 135 -4.76 13.34 1.32
CA HIS A 135 -4.03 14.42 0.64
C HIS A 135 -4.93 15.44 -0.04
N ASN A 136 -6.16 15.05 -0.40
CA ASN A 136 -7.14 15.95 -1.00
C ASN A 136 -7.87 16.82 0.03
N ASP A 137 -8.00 16.37 1.28
CA ASP A 137 -8.64 17.12 2.35
C ASP A 137 -7.61 17.69 3.34
N ALA A 138 -7.12 18.89 3.04
CA ALA A 138 -6.17 19.61 3.89
C ALA A 138 -6.69 19.91 5.32
N LYS A 139 -7.99 19.71 5.59
CA LYS A 139 -8.59 19.88 6.93
C LYS A 139 -8.63 18.58 7.74
N ASN A 140 -8.24 17.45 7.15
CA ASN A 140 -8.31 16.16 7.80
C ASN A 140 -7.13 15.95 8.76
N GLU A 141 -7.26 16.44 9.99
CA GLU A 141 -6.22 16.34 11.04
C GLU A 141 -6.31 15.05 11.88
N ASN A 142 -6.85 13.96 11.34
CA ASN A 142 -6.89 12.72 12.07
C ASN A 142 -5.47 12.13 12.27
N ILE A 143 -5.36 11.15 13.17
CA ILE A 143 -4.07 10.60 13.60
C ILE A 143 -3.27 9.98 12.46
N VAL A 144 -3.93 9.39 11.46
CA VAL A 144 -3.28 8.77 10.30
C VAL A 144 -2.66 9.85 9.41
N THR A 145 -3.41 10.92 9.11
CA THR A 145 -2.89 12.05 8.34
C THR A 145 -1.71 12.70 9.06
N LYS A 146 -1.83 12.95 10.37
CA LYS A 146 -0.74 13.52 11.17
C LYS A 146 0.49 12.62 11.15
N TYR A 147 0.30 11.32 11.33
CA TYR A 147 1.38 10.32 11.27
C TYR A 147 2.11 10.36 9.94
N HIS A 148 1.37 10.34 8.83
CA HIS A 148 1.93 10.39 7.48
C HIS A 148 2.57 11.75 7.15
N ASN A 149 2.08 12.86 7.69
CA ASN A 149 2.75 14.17 7.50
C ASN A 149 4.16 14.22 8.08
N TYR A 150 4.45 13.44 9.13
CA TYR A 150 5.82 13.29 9.61
C TYR A 150 6.72 12.54 8.61
N HIS A 151 6.15 11.63 7.83
CA HIS A 151 6.86 11.01 6.72
C HIS A 151 7.25 12.05 5.67
N HIS A 152 6.32 12.88 5.21
CA HIS A 152 6.63 13.98 4.27
C HIS A 152 7.67 14.95 4.83
N LYS A 153 7.66 15.19 6.14
CA LYS A 153 8.62 16.10 6.80
C LYS A 153 10.04 15.55 6.87
N TYR A 154 10.22 14.28 7.23
CA TYR A 154 11.55 13.72 7.52
C TYR A 154 12.04 12.71 6.48
N GLY A 155 11.14 12.08 5.73
CA GLY A 155 11.42 11.15 4.63
C GLY A 155 12.02 9.80 5.04
N ASN A 156 12.33 9.58 6.31
CA ASN A 156 12.99 8.36 6.81
C ASN A 156 12.27 7.66 7.97
N ILE A 157 11.05 8.09 8.29
CA ILE A 157 10.17 7.52 9.32
C ILE A 157 8.73 7.47 8.80
N ALA A 158 7.83 6.79 9.52
CA ALA A 158 6.40 6.71 9.21
C ALA A 158 6.12 6.20 7.78
N TYR A 159 6.79 5.13 7.38
CA TYR A 159 6.60 4.55 6.05
C TYR A 159 5.23 3.89 5.90
N CYS A 160 4.62 3.42 6.97
CA CYS A 160 3.28 2.89 6.89
C CYS A 160 2.23 4.00 6.91
N PHE A 161 1.21 3.82 6.10
CA PHE A 161 0.02 4.63 6.03
C PHE A 161 -1.22 3.89 6.54
N THR A 162 -1.33 2.56 6.34
CA THR A 162 -2.48 1.78 6.84
C THR A 162 -2.24 1.15 8.21
N SER A 163 -1.01 0.86 8.60
CA SER A 163 -0.71 0.29 9.93
C SER A 163 0.67 0.64 10.45
N PRO A 164 0.82 1.25 11.64
CA PRO A 164 2.14 1.58 12.21
C PRO A 164 2.93 0.34 12.66
N ALA A 165 2.35 -0.87 12.62
CA ALA A 165 2.94 -2.08 13.22
C ALA A 165 4.37 -2.34 12.72
N PHE A 166 4.60 -2.23 11.41
CA PHE A 166 5.92 -2.46 10.83
C PHE A 166 6.86 -1.27 10.99
N ASP A 167 6.36 -0.04 11.09
CA ASP A 167 7.19 1.09 11.51
C ASP A 167 7.71 0.89 12.94
N ILE A 168 6.89 0.34 13.84
CA ILE A 168 7.31 0.01 15.21
C ILE A 168 8.33 -1.12 15.18
N PHE A 169 8.00 -2.23 14.51
CA PHE A 169 8.87 -3.41 14.45
C PHE A 169 10.26 -3.11 13.86
N PHE A 170 10.33 -2.26 12.83
CA PHE A 170 11.57 -1.90 12.15
C PHE A 170 12.17 -0.56 12.60
N ASN A 171 11.70 -0.02 13.72
CA ASN A 171 12.23 1.20 14.35
C ASN A 171 12.22 2.44 13.42
N THR A 172 11.17 2.59 12.62
CA THR A 172 10.88 3.77 11.79
C THR A 172 9.63 4.51 12.28
N PHE A 173 9.12 4.18 13.47
CA PHE A 173 8.01 4.88 14.11
C PHE A 173 8.44 6.27 14.66
N PRO A 174 7.64 7.33 14.47
CA PRO A 174 7.88 8.69 14.98
C PRO A 174 7.71 8.82 16.51
N ASN A 175 8.53 8.11 17.29
CA ASN A 175 8.47 8.02 18.77
C ASN A 175 8.59 9.36 19.51
N LYS A 176 9.11 10.41 18.85
CA LYS A 176 9.17 11.77 19.43
C LYS A 176 7.79 12.44 19.51
N HIS A 177 6.88 12.06 18.64
CA HIS A 177 5.58 12.72 18.47
C HIS A 177 4.40 11.83 18.87
N PHE A 178 4.58 10.51 18.80
CA PHE A 178 3.56 9.55 19.18
C PHE A 178 4.09 8.55 20.19
N SER A 179 3.16 7.91 20.88
CA SER A 179 3.33 6.67 21.64
C SER A 179 2.33 5.64 21.12
N TYR A 180 2.45 4.38 21.57
CA TYR A 180 1.55 3.33 21.13
C TYR A 180 1.24 2.31 22.23
N ASN A 181 0.11 1.62 22.09
CA ASN A 181 -0.27 0.46 22.89
C ASN A 181 -0.28 -0.82 22.03
N ILE A 182 -0.71 -1.94 22.61
CA ILE A 182 -0.72 -3.27 21.95
C ILE A 182 -1.49 -3.30 20.62
N LEU A 183 -2.52 -2.48 20.44
CA LEU A 183 -3.31 -2.47 19.21
C LEU A 183 -2.49 -1.98 18.01
N ALA A 184 -1.50 -1.10 18.23
CA ALA A 184 -0.62 -0.61 17.17
C ALA A 184 0.32 -1.68 16.63
N LEU A 185 0.50 -2.78 17.37
CA LEU A 185 1.33 -3.91 16.96
C LEU A 185 0.56 -4.88 16.04
N LEU A 186 -0.75 -4.72 15.90
CA LEU A 186 -1.56 -5.56 15.03
C LEU A 186 -1.37 -5.12 13.57
N PRO A 187 -0.98 -6.01 12.64
CA PRO A 187 -0.78 -5.66 11.22
C PRO A 187 -2.11 -5.57 10.47
N ILE A 188 -3.15 -5.00 11.10
CA ILE A 188 -4.49 -4.86 10.53
C ILE A 188 -4.62 -3.41 10.04
N PRO A 189 -4.80 -3.19 8.72
CA PRO A 189 -5.03 -1.88 8.15
C PRO A 189 -6.10 -1.09 8.91
N TYR A 190 -5.79 0.16 9.26
CA TYR A 190 -6.57 1.18 9.99
C TYR A 190 -6.92 0.84 11.44
N PHE A 191 -7.18 -0.42 11.76
CA PHE A 191 -7.47 -0.84 13.14
C PHE A 191 -6.29 -0.54 14.07
N SER A 192 -5.07 -0.73 13.59
CA SER A 192 -3.86 -0.49 14.38
C SER A 192 -3.63 0.97 14.75
N PHE A 193 -4.21 1.93 14.03
CA PHE A 193 -4.13 3.34 14.40
C PHE A 193 -4.92 3.70 15.66
N TYR A 194 -5.89 2.87 16.08
CA TYR A 194 -6.52 3.03 17.41
C TYR A 194 -5.54 2.77 18.57
N GLY A 195 -4.40 2.12 18.27
CA GLY A 195 -3.32 1.95 19.23
C GLY A 195 -2.32 3.09 19.28
N VAL A 196 -2.40 4.07 18.37
CA VAL A 196 -1.47 5.20 18.30
C VAL A 196 -2.02 6.35 19.14
N ILE A 197 -1.15 6.97 19.93
CA ILE A 197 -1.50 8.06 20.84
C ILE A 197 -0.58 9.24 20.53
N GLU A 198 -1.15 10.37 20.13
CA GLU A 198 -0.41 11.62 19.94
C GLU A 198 0.05 12.15 21.30
N LYS A 199 1.34 12.48 21.42
CA LYS A 199 1.88 13.11 22.62
C LYS A 199 1.48 14.59 22.59
N SER A 200 0.84 15.07 23.66
CA SER A 200 0.65 16.51 23.85
C SER A 200 2.01 17.19 23.90
N LYS A 201 2.15 18.29 23.16
CA LYS A 201 3.32 19.18 23.25
C LYS A 201 3.47 19.74 24.66
#